data_AF-A0A523T8C9-F1
#
_entry.id   AF-A0A523T8C9-F1
#
_cell.length_a   1.000
_cell.length_b   1.000
_cell.length_c   1.000
_cell.angle_alpha   90.00
_cell.angle_beta   90.00
_cell.angle_gamma   90.00
#
_symmetry.space_group_name_H-M   'P 1'
#
loop_
_entity.id
_entity.type
_entity.pdbx_description
1 polymer ?
#
loop_
_entity_poly.entity_id
_entity_poly.type
_entity_poly.pdbx_seq_one_letter_code
_entity_poly.pdbx_strand_id
1 'polypeptide(L)'
;MIEIILTVVVGIAIGVLFAYFYFRARVELMAKRLGDEVGQRLFERNKAELDAAFEEKYKGFLEQWKVETEKAFREDALARSRAVLKGAIAEQLAPIFKVFGYNPSDARFIGDPVDYVIFDGYTQVRERKADRPITVVLADVKTGRATLTYEQRRIKRGTEKGLVKFKTIRM
;
A
#
# COMPACT_ATOMS: atom_id res chain seq x y z
N MET A 1 -44.81 -27.15 -83.50
CA MET A 1 -43.39 -26.75 -83.34
C MET A 1 -43.21 -25.49 -82.51
N ILE A 2 -43.95 -24.41 -82.79
CA ILE A 2 -43.85 -23.14 -82.03
C ILE A 2 -44.15 -23.33 -80.53
N GLU A 3 -45.17 -24.10 -80.15
CA GLU A 3 -45.53 -24.34 -78.75
C GLU A 3 -44.43 -25.07 -77.95
N ILE A 4 -43.74 -26.04 -78.56
CA ILE A 4 -42.64 -26.79 -77.92
C ILE A 4 -41.42 -25.89 -77.70
N ILE A 5 -41.11 -25.02 -78.67
CA ILE A 5 -40.01 -24.06 -78.54
C ILE A 5 -40.34 -23.04 -77.44
N LEU A 6 -41.59 -22.57 -77.39
CA LEU A 6 -42.05 -21.63 -76.37
C LEU A 6 -41.95 -22.22 -74.96
N THR A 7 -42.36 -23.48 -74.75
CA THR A 7 -42.27 -24.12 -73.42
C THR A 7 -40.82 -24.34 -72.98
N VAL A 8 -39.92 -24.69 -73.88
CA VAL A 8 -38.48 -24.83 -73.57
C VAL A 8 -37.86 -23.48 -73.20
N VAL A 9 -38.16 -22.42 -73.95
CA VAL A 9 -37.66 -21.07 -73.66
C VAL A 9 -38.19 -20.56 -72.32
N VAL A 10 -39.47 -20.78 -72.04
CA VAL A 10 -40.09 -20.43 -70.74
C VAL A 10 -39.43 -21.22 -69.61
N GLY A 11 -39.17 -22.52 -69.79
CA GLY A 11 -38.50 -23.35 -68.79
C GLY A 11 -37.07 -22.88 -68.47
N ILE A 12 -36.30 -22.50 -69.50
CA ILE A 12 -34.96 -21.94 -69.32
C ILE A 12 -35.03 -20.58 -68.63
N ALA A 13 -35.96 -19.72 -69.04
CA ALA A 13 -36.16 -18.42 -68.42
C ALA A 13 -36.52 -18.55 -66.93
N ILE A 14 -37.41 -19.49 -66.59
CA ILE A 14 -37.75 -19.81 -65.19
C ILE A 14 -36.53 -20.36 -64.45
N GLY A 15 -35.75 -21.26 -65.05
CA GLY A 15 -34.54 -21.82 -64.44
C GLY A 15 -33.48 -20.76 -64.14
N VAL A 16 -33.25 -19.83 -65.09
CA VAL A 16 -32.34 -18.69 -64.91
C VAL A 16 -32.86 -17.74 -63.83
N LEU A 17 -34.17 -17.45 -63.84
CA LEU A 17 -34.81 -16.63 -62.82
C LEU A 17 -34.64 -17.26 -61.43
N PHE A 18 -34.90 -18.56 -61.31
CA PHE A 18 -34.77 -19.30 -60.06
C PHE A 18 -33.32 -19.37 -59.58
N ALA A 19 -32.36 -19.61 -60.49
CA ALA A 19 -30.94 -19.60 -60.19
C ALA A 19 -30.47 -18.21 -59.73
N TYR A 20 -30.96 -17.14 -60.38
CA TYR A 20 -30.69 -15.77 -59.97
C TYR A 20 -31.21 -15.48 -58.56
N PHE A 21 -32.47 -15.83 -58.26
CA PHE A 21 -33.04 -15.66 -56.93
C PHE A 21 -32.33 -16.50 -55.87
N TYR A 22 -32.00 -17.75 -56.18
CA TYR A 22 -31.26 -18.64 -55.29
C TYR A 22 -29.85 -18.11 -54.99
N PHE A 23 -29.11 -17.69 -56.02
CA PHE A 23 -27.77 -17.14 -55.87
C PHE A 23 -27.79 -15.83 -55.10
N ARG A 24 -28.72 -14.92 -55.41
CA ARG A 24 -28.90 -13.66 -54.70
C ARG A 24 -29.18 -13.88 -53.21
N ALA A 25 -30.13 -14.76 -52.88
CA ALA A 25 -30.44 -15.08 -51.49
C ALA A 25 -29.24 -15.69 -50.76
N ARG A 26 -28.46 -16.54 -51.42
CA ARG A 26 -27.26 -17.16 -50.83
C ARG A 26 -26.14 -16.16 -50.59
N VAL A 27 -25.93 -15.21 -51.50
CA VAL A 27 -24.94 -14.12 -51.33
C VAL A 27 -25.33 -13.19 -50.19
N GLU A 28 -26.61 -12.80 -50.10
CA GLU A 28 -27.12 -11.96 -49.00
C GLU A 28 -26.96 -12.66 -47.64
N LEU A 29 -27.26 -13.96 -47.55
CA LEU A 29 -27.06 -14.74 -46.34
C LEU A 29 -25.58 -14.87 -45.94
N MET A 30 -24.70 -15.09 -46.91
CA MET A 30 -23.26 -15.24 -46.65
C MET A 30 -22.61 -13.91 -46.28
N ALA A 31 -23.01 -12.82 -46.94
CA ALA A 31 -22.56 -11.47 -46.58
C ALA A 31 -22.99 -11.09 -45.16
N LYS A 32 -24.22 -11.44 -44.77
CA LYS A 32 -24.72 -11.18 -43.41
C LYS A 32 -23.98 -12.01 -42.37
N ARG A 33 -23.83 -13.33 -42.57
CA ARG A 33 -23.09 -14.21 -41.65
C ARG A 33 -21.63 -13.79 -41.47
N LEU A 34 -20.94 -13.47 -42.58
CA LEU A 34 -19.56 -13.05 -42.54
C LEU A 34 -19.41 -11.68 -41.87
N GLY A 35 -20.33 -10.75 -42.13
CA GLY A 35 -20.39 -9.45 -41.47
C GLY A 35 -20.61 -9.57 -39.96
N ASP A 36 -21.54 -10.42 -39.54
CA ASP A 36 -21.83 -10.66 -38.13
C ASP A 36 -20.64 -11.33 -37.41
N GLU A 37 -20.02 -12.36 -38.01
CA GLU A 37 -18.85 -13.02 -37.43
C GLU A 37 -17.62 -12.11 -37.34
N VAL A 38 -17.31 -11.37 -38.42
CA VAL A 38 -16.16 -10.46 -38.45
C VAL A 38 -16.40 -9.29 -37.50
N GLY A 39 -17.63 -8.75 -37.46
CA GLY A 39 -18.03 -7.71 -36.53
C GLY A 39 -17.92 -8.16 -35.07
N GLN A 40 -18.43 -9.34 -34.73
CA GLN A 40 -18.31 -9.91 -33.38
C GLN A 40 -16.85 -10.17 -33.00
N ARG A 41 -16.05 -10.78 -33.87
CA ARG A 41 -14.63 -11.05 -33.59
C ARG A 41 -13.83 -9.78 -33.41
N LEU A 42 -14.03 -8.76 -34.24
CA LEU A 42 -13.38 -7.46 -34.09
C LEU A 42 -13.81 -6.77 -32.79
N PHE A 43 -15.10 -6.81 -32.47
CA PHE A 43 -15.63 -6.21 -31.25
C PHE A 43 -15.08 -6.90 -30.00
N GLU A 44 -15.10 -8.24 -29.95
CA GLU A 44 -14.55 -9.00 -28.82
C GLU A 44 -13.04 -8.80 -28.67
N ARG A 45 -12.29 -8.78 -29.78
CA ARG A 45 -10.86 -8.54 -29.75
C ARG A 45 -10.51 -7.14 -29.26
N ASN A 46 -11.15 -6.12 -29.83
CA ASN A 46 -10.94 -4.73 -29.40
C ASN A 46 -11.34 -4.54 -27.93
N LYS A 47 -12.44 -5.17 -27.49
CA LYS A 47 -12.86 -5.14 -26.09
C LYS A 47 -11.81 -5.79 -25.19
N ALA A 48 -11.32 -6.98 -25.54
CA ALA A 48 -10.31 -7.68 -24.77
C ALA A 48 -8.97 -6.91 -24.71
N GLU A 49 -8.54 -6.32 -25.82
CA GLU A 49 -7.34 -5.48 -25.87
C GLU A 49 -7.51 -4.21 -25.03
N LEU A 50 -8.67 -3.57 -25.09
CA LEU A 50 -8.98 -2.38 -24.28
C LEU A 50 -9.05 -2.73 -22.79
N ASP A 51 -9.71 -3.83 -22.43
CA ASP A 51 -9.83 -4.31 -21.05
C ASP A 51 -8.45 -4.70 -20.47
N ALA A 52 -7.60 -5.38 -21.26
CA ALA A 52 -6.24 -5.72 -20.85
C ALA A 52 -5.36 -4.48 -20.66
N ALA A 53 -5.43 -3.51 -21.58
CA ALA A 53 -4.71 -2.25 -21.46
C ALA A 53 -5.22 -1.40 -20.28
N PHE A 54 -6.52 -1.43 -20.01
CA PHE A 54 -7.11 -0.82 -18.81
C PHE A 54 -6.58 -1.51 -17.56
N GLU A 55 -6.64 -2.84 -17.46
CA GLU A 55 -6.14 -3.57 -16.30
C GLU A 55 -4.65 -3.33 -16.03
N GLU A 56 -3.81 -3.33 -17.07
CA GLU A 56 -2.38 -3.09 -16.95
C GLU A 56 -2.12 -1.67 -16.42
N LYS A 57 -2.79 -0.68 -17.00
CA LYS A 57 -2.68 0.73 -16.59
C LYS A 57 -3.23 0.95 -15.18
N TYR A 58 -4.34 0.34 -14.82
CA TYR A 58 -4.92 0.42 -13.48
C TYR A 58 -4.06 -0.29 -12.44
N LYS A 59 -3.45 -1.45 -12.76
CA LYS A 59 -2.49 -2.11 -11.86
C LYS A 59 -1.27 -1.25 -11.61
N GLY A 60 -0.69 -0.65 -12.65
CA GLY A 60 0.44 0.26 -12.52
C GLY A 60 0.10 1.50 -11.66
N PHE A 61 -1.04 2.12 -11.94
CA PHE A 61 -1.51 3.29 -11.18
C PHE A 61 -1.87 2.92 -9.74
N LEU A 62 -2.48 1.76 -9.50
CA LEU A 62 -2.83 1.27 -8.16
C LEU A 62 -1.58 0.96 -7.35
N GLU A 63 -0.55 0.33 -7.92
CA GLU A 63 0.70 0.04 -7.23
C GLU A 63 1.49 1.32 -6.93
N GLN A 64 1.58 2.25 -7.89
CA GLN A 64 2.18 3.56 -7.64
C GLN A 64 1.41 4.33 -6.56
N TRP A 65 0.08 4.38 -6.66
CA TRP A 65 -0.78 5.02 -5.68
C TRP A 65 -0.66 4.35 -4.31
N LYS A 66 -0.56 3.02 -4.20
CA LYS A 66 -0.29 2.34 -2.93
C LYS A 66 1.05 2.74 -2.34
N VAL A 67 2.13 2.77 -3.13
CA VAL A 67 3.47 3.13 -2.64
C VAL A 67 3.52 4.59 -2.21
N GLU A 68 2.96 5.51 -3.00
CA GLU A 68 2.88 6.94 -2.66
C GLU A 68 1.97 7.19 -1.46
N THR A 69 0.82 6.52 -1.39
CA THR A 69 -0.11 6.63 -0.27
C THR A 69 0.46 5.99 0.98
N GLU A 70 1.17 4.86 0.90
CA GLU A 70 1.85 4.26 2.06
C GLU A 70 2.99 5.15 2.56
N LYS A 71 3.72 5.82 1.66
CA LYS A 71 4.78 6.76 2.02
C LYS A 71 4.22 8.04 2.65
N ALA A 72 3.19 8.63 2.05
CA ALA A 72 2.49 9.80 2.60
C ALA A 72 1.75 9.45 3.90
N PHE A 73 1.15 8.26 4.02
CA PHE A 73 0.53 7.78 5.24
C PHE A 73 1.58 7.45 6.30
N ARG A 74 2.76 6.91 5.94
CA ARG A 74 3.88 6.79 6.88
C ARG A 74 4.34 8.15 7.35
N GLU A 75 4.56 9.12 6.47
CA GLU A 75 5.07 10.44 6.84
C GLU A 75 4.03 11.27 7.61
N ASP A 76 2.75 11.26 7.20
CA ASP A 76 1.65 11.96 7.87
C ASP A 76 1.20 11.24 9.14
N ALA A 77 1.15 9.91 9.18
CA ALA A 77 0.95 9.17 10.44
C ALA A 77 2.15 9.33 11.36
N LEU A 78 3.40 9.41 10.87
CA LEU A 78 4.54 9.75 11.72
C LEU A 78 4.43 11.20 12.24
N ALA A 79 3.94 12.17 11.46
CA ALA A 79 3.83 13.57 11.87
C ALA A 79 2.62 13.85 12.77
N ARG A 80 1.40 13.49 12.34
CA ARG A 80 0.15 13.64 13.11
C ARG A 80 0.06 12.68 14.28
N SER A 81 0.49 11.41 14.12
CA SER A 81 0.59 10.54 15.30
C SER A 81 1.67 11.05 16.24
N ARG A 82 2.83 11.56 15.83
CA ARG A 82 3.78 12.09 16.84
C ARG A 82 3.23 13.19 17.73
N ALA A 83 2.34 14.08 17.27
CA ALA A 83 1.75 15.10 18.14
C ALA A 83 0.58 14.56 18.98
N VAL A 84 -0.36 13.84 18.34
CA VAL A 84 -1.56 13.30 19.00
C VAL A 84 -1.20 12.08 19.88
N LEU A 85 -0.37 11.17 19.40
CA LEU A 85 0.21 10.05 20.13
C LEU A 85 1.15 10.55 21.23
N LYS A 86 1.92 11.65 21.07
CA LYS A 86 2.62 12.25 22.23
C LYS A 86 1.65 12.79 23.28
N GLY A 87 0.55 13.43 22.87
CA GLY A 87 -0.49 13.86 23.81
C GLY A 87 -1.12 12.68 24.55
N ALA A 88 -1.57 11.67 23.81
CA ALA A 88 -2.20 10.46 24.36
C ALA A 88 -1.23 9.60 25.20
N ILE A 89 0.02 9.43 24.76
CA ILE A 89 1.07 8.74 25.52
C ILE A 89 1.45 9.58 26.74
N ALA A 90 1.57 10.90 26.63
CA ALA A 90 1.85 11.74 27.80
C ALA A 90 0.72 11.69 28.84
N GLU A 91 -0.55 11.63 28.40
CA GLU A 91 -1.70 11.45 29.30
C GLU A 91 -1.72 10.07 29.96
N GLN A 92 -1.46 9.00 29.20
CA GLN A 92 -1.41 7.63 29.72
C GLN A 92 -0.17 7.37 30.59
N LEU A 93 0.95 8.02 30.29
CA LEU A 93 2.20 7.92 31.06
C LEU A 93 2.32 8.98 32.17
N ALA A 94 1.45 9.99 32.25
CA ALA A 94 1.49 11.00 33.31
C ALA A 94 1.42 10.40 34.73
N PRO A 95 0.58 9.38 35.02
CA PRO A 95 0.61 8.68 36.31
C PRO A 95 1.93 7.95 36.55
N ILE A 96 2.48 7.33 35.50
CA ILE A 96 3.75 6.60 35.49
C ILE A 96 4.91 7.55 35.82
N PHE A 97 5.04 8.68 35.13
CA PHE A 97 6.12 9.64 35.39
C PHE A 97 6.03 10.34 36.75
N LYS A 98 4.82 10.53 37.31
CA LYS A 98 4.66 10.97 38.71
C LYS A 98 5.28 9.99 39.71
N VAL A 99 5.27 8.69 39.42
CA VAL A 99 5.89 7.65 40.27
C VAL A 99 7.41 7.61 40.07
N PHE A 100 7.91 7.91 38.87
CA PHE A 100 9.35 7.83 38.55
C PHE A 100 10.19 8.98 39.11
N GLY A 101 9.59 10.13 39.45
CA GLY A 101 10.33 11.28 39.99
C GLY A 101 11.21 12.02 38.97
N TYR A 102 11.02 11.77 37.66
CA TYR A 102 11.78 12.43 36.59
C TYR A 102 10.87 13.29 35.71
N ASN A 103 11.45 14.31 35.05
CA ASN A 103 10.74 15.13 34.06
C ASN A 103 10.45 14.28 32.80
N PRO A 104 9.18 14.13 32.38
CA PRO A 104 8.84 13.39 31.15
C PRO A 104 9.55 13.91 29.89
N SER A 105 9.83 15.22 29.83
CA SER A 105 10.51 15.86 28.69
C SER A 105 11.97 15.42 28.55
N ASP A 106 12.56 14.88 29.62
CA ASP A 106 13.93 14.40 29.69
C ASP A 106 14.05 12.90 29.36
N ALA A 107 12.93 12.17 29.24
CA ALA A 107 12.90 10.76 28.90
C ALA A 107 12.86 10.52 27.38
N ARG A 108 13.56 9.50 26.91
CA ARG A 108 13.51 8.99 25.52
C ARG A 108 13.17 7.51 25.56
N PHE A 109 12.11 7.13 24.86
CA PHE A 109 11.72 5.72 24.71
C PHE A 109 12.63 5.03 23.69
N ILE A 110 13.11 3.83 24.02
CA ILE A 110 13.92 2.95 23.17
C ILE A 110 13.17 1.63 22.92
N GLY A 111 12.58 1.03 23.96
CA GLY A 111 11.79 -0.21 23.89
C GLY A 111 12.59 -1.51 24.00
N ASP A 112 13.75 -1.62 23.33
CA ASP A 112 14.66 -2.77 23.45
C ASP A 112 16.12 -2.32 23.28
N PRO A 113 17.07 -2.75 24.13
CA PRO A 113 16.97 -3.73 25.23
C PRO A 113 16.51 -3.17 26.59
N VAL A 114 16.23 -1.86 26.67
CA VAL A 114 15.65 -1.18 27.84
C VAL A 114 14.54 -0.23 27.37
N ASP A 115 13.51 -0.02 28.19
CA ASP A 115 12.37 0.83 27.78
C ASP A 115 12.75 2.30 27.56
N TYR A 116 13.51 2.91 28.48
CA TYR A 116 13.82 4.34 28.45
C TYR A 116 15.28 4.67 28.73
N VAL A 117 15.73 5.77 28.14
CA VAL A 117 16.91 6.54 28.57
C VAL A 117 16.45 7.91 29.05
N ILE A 118 16.70 8.22 30.31
CA ILE A 118 16.31 9.49 30.93
C ILE A 118 17.56 10.33 31.14
N PHE A 119 17.54 11.55 30.59
CA PHE A 119 18.60 12.54 30.72
C PHE A 119 18.24 13.52 31.82
N ASP A 120 18.32 13.09 33.09
CA ASP A 120 17.86 13.86 34.24
C ASP A 120 18.56 15.23 34.34
N GLY A 121 17.78 16.29 34.14
CA GLY A 121 18.23 17.68 34.15
C GLY A 121 18.42 18.30 32.78
N TYR A 122 18.28 17.53 31.70
CA TYR A 122 18.50 17.99 30.34
C TYR A 122 17.67 19.22 30.01
N THR A 123 16.38 19.25 30.35
CA THR A 123 15.51 20.40 30.07
C THR A 123 16.01 21.66 30.76
N GLN A 124 16.42 21.57 32.03
CA GLN A 124 16.94 22.72 32.80
C GLN A 124 18.27 23.23 32.23
N VAL A 125 19.17 22.32 31.84
CA VAL A 125 20.46 22.67 31.21
C VAL A 125 20.24 23.30 29.83
N ARG A 126 19.36 22.73 29.01
CA ARG A 126 19.02 23.25 27.67
C ARG A 126 18.41 24.65 27.73
N GLU A 127 17.56 24.89 28.73
CA GLU A 127 16.96 26.20 28.99
C GLU A 127 17.89 27.19 29.72
N ARG A 128 19.15 26.80 29.98
CA ARG A 128 20.14 27.60 30.72
C ARG A 128 19.69 28.03 32.12
N LYS A 129 18.82 27.22 32.75
CA LYS A 129 18.35 27.43 34.13
C LYS A 129 19.21 26.73 35.17
N ALA A 130 20.03 25.76 34.74
CA ALA A 130 20.99 25.07 35.58
C ALA A 130 22.27 24.79 34.78
N ASP A 131 23.42 24.88 35.45
CA ASP A 131 24.70 24.44 34.91
C ASP A 131 25.21 23.27 35.76
N ARG A 132 24.79 22.07 35.36
CA ARG A 132 25.12 20.83 36.06
C ARG A 132 25.30 19.68 35.06
N PRO A 133 26.08 18.65 35.41
CA PRO A 133 26.09 17.42 34.65
C PRO A 133 24.69 16.79 34.55
N ILE A 134 24.42 16.17 33.40
CA ILE A 134 23.20 15.41 33.16
C ILE A 134 23.45 13.96 33.58
N THR A 135 22.59 13.44 34.44
CA THR A 135 22.59 12.02 34.80
C THR A 135 21.86 11.23 33.73
N VAL A 136 22.49 10.17 33.22
CA VAL A 136 21.85 9.25 32.26
C VAL A 136 21.33 8.03 33.03
N VAL A 137 20.01 7.84 33.03
CA VAL A 137 19.34 6.71 33.68
C VAL A 137 18.80 5.77 32.62
N LEU A 138 19.22 4.50 32.65
CA LEU A 138 18.58 3.43 31.89
C LEU A 138 17.44 2.87 32.73
N ALA A 139 16.21 3.02 32.25
CA ALA A 139 15.01 2.61 32.98
C ALA A 139 14.22 1.56 32.20
N ASP A 140 13.73 0.57 32.93
CA ASP A 140 12.91 -0.50 32.41
C ASP A 140 11.66 -0.62 33.30
N VAL A 141 10.48 -0.49 32.71
CA VAL A 141 9.21 -0.38 33.42
C VAL A 141 8.61 -1.78 33.55
N LYS A 142 8.60 -2.31 34.77
CA LYS A 142 7.93 -3.57 35.08
C LYS A 142 6.65 -3.30 35.85
N THR A 143 5.55 -3.94 35.44
CA THR A 143 4.28 -3.91 36.16
C THR A 143 3.99 -5.27 36.79
N GLY A 144 3.33 -5.28 37.95
CA GLY A 144 2.95 -6.51 38.65
C GLY A 144 4.14 -7.37 39.07
N ARG A 145 4.19 -8.63 38.58
CA ARG A 145 5.24 -9.61 38.88
C ARG A 145 6.33 -9.71 37.82
N ALA A 146 6.36 -8.80 36.84
CA ALA A 146 7.35 -8.84 35.78
C ALA A 146 8.77 -8.58 36.34
N THR A 147 9.75 -9.36 35.86
CA THR A 147 11.15 -9.24 36.26
C THR A 147 12.02 -8.92 35.06
N LEU A 148 13.21 -8.37 35.28
CA LEU A 148 14.19 -8.07 34.22
C LEU A 148 14.53 -9.34 33.43
N THR A 149 14.63 -9.26 32.11
CA THR A 149 15.13 -10.35 31.26
C THR A 149 16.61 -10.65 31.54
N TYR A 150 17.14 -11.72 30.93
CA TYR A 150 18.56 -12.05 31.07
C TYR A 150 19.45 -10.90 30.60
N GLU A 151 19.17 -10.36 29.42
CA GLU A 151 19.87 -9.25 28.77
C GLU A 151 19.78 -7.98 29.63
N GLN A 152 18.58 -7.64 30.12
CA GLN A 152 18.36 -6.50 31.00
C GLN A 152 19.14 -6.59 32.32
N ARG A 153 19.23 -7.79 32.92
CA ARG A 153 20.07 -8.01 34.11
C ARG A 153 21.55 -7.80 33.81
N ARG A 154 22.02 -8.19 32.62
CA ARG A 154 23.41 -7.96 32.19
C ARG A 154 23.69 -6.47 31.99
N ILE A 155 22.74 -5.73 31.41
CA ILE A 155 22.82 -4.27 31.26
C ILE A 155 22.88 -3.59 32.63
N LYS A 156 21.93 -3.89 33.54
CA LYS A 156 21.94 -3.37 34.91
C LYS A 156 23.29 -3.57 35.60
N ARG A 157 23.82 -4.79 35.55
CA ARG A 157 25.12 -5.12 36.14
C ARG A 157 26.27 -4.38 35.45
N GLY A 158 26.18 -4.11 34.15
CA GLY A 158 27.14 -3.29 33.42
C GLY A 158 27.14 -1.85 33.93
N THR A 159 25.96 -1.26 34.09
CA THR A 159 25.78 0.10 34.64
C THR A 159 26.30 0.20 36.07
N GLU A 160 25.97 -0.75 36.95
CA GLU A 160 26.44 -0.80 38.34
C GLU A 160 27.97 -0.92 38.45
N LYS A 161 28.61 -1.53 37.44
CA LYS A 161 30.07 -1.63 37.34
C LYS A 161 30.72 -0.41 36.66
N GLY A 162 29.95 0.62 36.30
CA GLY A 162 30.45 1.79 35.59
C GLY A 162 30.89 1.49 34.14
N LEU A 163 30.40 0.41 33.52
CA LEU A 163 30.71 0.05 32.13
C LEU A 163 29.91 0.89 31.12
N VAL A 164 29.82 2.20 31.36
CA VAL A 164 29.14 3.17 30.50
C VAL A 164 30.18 4.13 29.95
N LYS A 165 30.19 4.34 28.63
CA LYS A 165 31.19 5.18 27.96
C LYS A 165 30.51 6.22 27.09
N PHE A 166 30.94 7.47 27.23
CA PHE A 166 30.63 8.53 26.28
C PHE A 166 31.71 8.56 25.19
N LYS A 167 31.33 8.50 23.91
CA LYS A 167 32.26 8.56 22.79
C LYS A 167 31.71 9.46 21.68
N THR A 168 32.49 10.47 21.28
CA THR A 168 32.21 11.26 20.08
C THR A 168 32.83 10.56 18.88
N ILE A 169 31.99 10.13 17.93
CA ILE A 169 32.41 9.57 16.65
C ILE A 169 32.22 10.67 15.60
N ARG A 170 33.28 10.99 14.84
CA ARG A 170 33.22 11.92 13.71
C ARG A 170 33.36 11.11 12.44
N MET A 171 32.55 11.44 11.44
CA MET A 171 32.61 10.88 10.10
C MET A 171 33.12 11.94 9.13
#